data_AF-A0A7X6JWG6-F1
#
_entry.id   AF-A0A7X6JWG6-F1
#
_cell.length_a   1.000
_cell.length_b   1.000
_cell.length_c   1.000
_cell.angle_alpha   90.00
_cell.angle_beta   90.00
_cell.angle_gamma   90.00
#
_symmetry.space_group_name_H-M   'P 1'
#
loop_
_entity.id
_entity.type
_entity.pdbx_description
1 polymer ?
#
loop_
_entity_poly.entity_id
_entity_poly.type
_entity_poly.pdbx_seq_one_letter_code
_entity_poly.pdbx_strand_id
1 'polypeptide(L)' 'MGLILVLGIGMVLVIEGLVFALAPSRLDDLLKLMNQIPVETRRLIGLAAVTLGAVLVSWAISAGAM' A
#
# COMPACT_ATOMS: atom_id res chain seq x y z
N MET A 1 -6.26 -19.61 -6.79
CA MET A 1 -5.78 -18.42 -7.52
C MET A 1 -6.79 -17.27 -7.50
N GLY A 2 -8.01 -17.44 -8.04
CA GLY A 2 -9.01 -16.35 -8.11
C GLY A 2 -9.42 -15.75 -6.75
N LEU A 3 -9.58 -16.58 -5.70
CA LEU A 3 -9.94 -16.11 -4.35
C LEU A 3 -8.88 -15.17 -3.74
N ILE A 4 -7.60 -15.42 -4.00
CA ILE A 4 -6.49 -14.62 -3.47
C ILE A 4 -6.52 -13.21 -4.06
N LEU A 5 -6.87 -13.08 -5.34
CA LEU A 5 -7.05 -11.78 -6.00
C LEU A 5 -8.22 -11.01 -5.39
N VAL A 6 -9.36 -11.68 -5.15
CA VAL A 6 -10.53 -11.06 -4.51
C VAL A 6 -10.20 -10.60 -3.10
N LEU A 7 -9.49 -11.43 -2.31
CA LEU A 7 -9.04 -11.07 -0.96
C LEU A 7 -8.06 -9.91 -0.98
N GLY A 8 -7.07 -9.92 -1.87
CA GLY A 8 -6.09 -8.85 -2.00
C GLY A 8 -6.75 -7.51 -2.34
N ILE A 9 -7.65 -7.50 -3.32
CA ILE A 9 -8.42 -6.31 -3.69
C ILE A 9 -9.33 -5.86 -2.53
N GLY A 10 -10.02 -6.80 -1.88
CA GLY A 10 -10.89 -6.50 -0.74
C GLY A 10 -10.12 -5.85 0.42
N MET A 11 -8.93 -6.36 0.74
CA MET A 11 -8.07 -5.78 1.77
C MET A 11 -7.60 -4.36 1.42
N VAL A 12 -7.22 -4.11 0.16
CA VAL A 12 -6.85 -2.75 -0.28
C VAL A 12 -8.04 -1.80 -0.12
N LEU A 13 -9.24 -2.20 -0.56
CA LEU A 13 -10.44 -1.38 -0.41
C LEU A 13 -10.80 -1.10 1.06
N VAL A 14 -10.66 -2.09 1.94
CA VAL A 14 -10.89 -1.89 3.38
C VAL A 14 -9.90 -0.88 3.94
N ILE A 15 -8.60 -1.04 3.66
CA ILE A 15 -7.57 -0.15 4.20
C ILE A 15 -7.75 1.27 3.66
N GLU A 16 -7.89 1.45 2.34
CA GLU A 16 -8.09 2.77 1.73
C GLU A 16 -9.40 3.41 2.19
N GLY A 17 -10.49 2.64 2.21
CA GLY A 17 -11.81 3.08 2.66
C GLY A 17 -11.81 3.54 4.12
N LEU A 18 -11.06 2.87 5.00
CA LEU A 18 -10.88 3.30 6.38
C LEU A 18 -10.16 4.65 6.48
N VAL A 19 -9.15 4.88 5.66
CA VAL A 19 -8.46 6.18 5.63
C VAL A 19 -9.42 7.29 5.19
N PHE A 20 -10.21 7.05 4.13
CA PHE A 20 -11.23 7.99 3.68
C PHE A 20 -12.34 8.24 4.71
N ALA A 21 -12.81 7.19 5.40
CA ALA A 21 -13.92 7.28 6.33
C ALA A 21 -13.52 7.89 7.69
N LEU A 22 -12.35 7.53 8.22
CA LEU A 22 -11.93 7.89 9.58
C LEU A 22 -11.05 9.13 9.64
N ALA A 23 -10.28 9.43 8.58
CA ALA A 23 -9.30 10.50 8.59
C ALA A 23 -9.24 11.30 7.27
N PRO A 24 -10.38 11.77 6.72
CA PRO A 24 -10.41 12.47 5.44
C PRO A 24 -9.53 13.73 5.44
N SER A 25 -9.49 14.49 6.53
CA SER A 25 -8.64 15.70 6.61
C SER A 25 -7.14 15.40 6.65
N ARG A 26 -6.74 14.21 7.12
CA ARG A 26 -5.32 13.81 7.14
C ARG A 26 -4.83 13.47 5.73
N LEU A 27 -5.71 13.04 4.83
CA LEU A 27 -5.34 12.80 3.44
C LEU A 27 -4.89 14.08 2.74
N ASP A 28 -5.60 15.18 2.95
CA ASP A 28 -5.23 16.48 2.37
C ASP A 28 -3.84 16.93 2.82
N ASP A 29 -3.53 16.74 4.10
CA ASP A 29 -2.21 17.11 4.65
C ASP A 29 -1.11 16.19 4.12
N LEU A 30 -1.37 14.88 3.99
CA LEU A 30 -0.45 13.94 3.35
C LEU A 30 -0.19 14.30 1.88
N LEU A 31 -1.22 14.70 1.13
CA LEU A 31 -1.08 15.12 -0.26
C LEU A 31 -0.26 16.41 -0.39
N LYS A 32 -0.44 17.38 0.52
CA LYS A 32 0.40 18.59 0.58
C LYS A 32 1.86 18.26 0.86
N LEU A 33 2.13 17.34 1.80
CA LEU A 33 3.48 16.88 2.10
C LEU A 33 4.09 16.14 0.90
N MET A 34 3.34 15.24 0.28
CA MET A 34 3.77 14.54 -0.93
C MET A 34 4.12 15.54 -2.03
N ASN A 35 3.33 16.61 -2.20
CA ASN A 35 3.59 17.64 -3.21
C ASN A 35 4.93 18.37 -3.04
N GLN A 36 5.47 18.42 -1.82
CA GLN A 36 6.78 19.03 -1.55
C GLN A 36 7.95 18.09 -1.87
N ILE A 37 7.70 16.79 -2.00
CA ILE A 37 8.72 15.78 -2.29
C ILE A 37 9.05 15.80 -3.80
N PRO A 38 10.32 15.82 -4.22
CA PRO A 38 10.71 15.70 -5.62
C PRO A 38 10.20 14.40 -6.26
N VAL A 39 9.86 14.44 -7.55
CA VAL A 39 9.31 13.28 -8.29
C VAL A 39 10.24 12.07 -8.20
N GLU A 40 11.55 12.26 -8.27
CA GLU A 40 12.52 11.17 -8.19
C GLU A 40 12.49 10.48 -6.81
N THR A 41 12.41 11.26 -5.73
CA THR A 41 12.27 10.70 -4.38
C THR A 41 10.94 9.95 -4.22
N ARG A 42 9.84 10.45 -4.81
CA ARG A 42 8.56 9.72 -4.81
C ARG A 42 8.67 8.38 -5.54
N ARG A 43 9.40 8.33 -6.66
CA ARG A 43 9.66 7.07 -7.39
C ARG A 43 10.46 6.10 -6.54
N LEU A 44 11.51 6.56 -5.87
CA LEU A 44 12.31 5.72 -4.98
C LEU A 44 11.49 5.16 -3.81
N ILE A 45 10.63 5.98 -3.21
CA ILE A 45 9.70 5.52 -2.16
C ILE A 45 8.77 4.43 -2.70
N GLY A 46 8.20 4.65 -3.89
CA GLY A 46 7.34 3.66 -4.55
C GLY A 46 8.06 2.35 -4.86
N LEU A 47 9.28 2.43 -5.40
CA LEU A 47 10.11 1.26 -5.67
C LEU A 47 10.44 0.50 -4.38
N ALA A 48 10.84 1.20 -3.32
CA ALA A 48 11.10 0.59 -2.02
C ALA A 48 9.86 -0.11 -1.45
N ALA A 49 8.69 0.52 -1.53
CA ALA A 49 7.43 -0.07 -1.09
C ALA A 49 7.07 -1.35 -1.88
N VAL A 50 7.24 -1.33 -3.21
CA VAL A 50 7.01 -2.50 -4.07
C VAL A 50 7.99 -3.63 -3.73
N THR A 51 9.28 -3.33 -3.59
CA THR A 51 10.29 -4.33 -3.24
C THR A 51 10.01 -4.96 -1.88
N LEU A 52 9.71 -4.15 -0.86
CA LEU A 52 9.37 -4.64 0.48
C LEU A 52 8.09 -5.49 0.45
N GLY A 53 7.06 -5.02 -0.26
CA GLY A 53 5.81 -5.78 -0.43
C GLY A 53 6.04 -7.14 -1.09
N ALA A 54 6.84 -7.20 -2.15
CA ALA A 54 7.19 -8.44 -2.83
C ALA A 54 7.94 -9.40 -1.87
N VAL A 55 8.92 -8.90 -1.12
CA VAL A 55 9.66 -9.70 -0.12
C VAL A 55 8.72 -10.26 0.94
N LEU A 56 7.82 -9.44 1.49
CA LEU A 56 6.86 -9.87 2.51
C LEU A 56 5.89 -10.94 1.99
N VAL A 57 5.37 -10.77 0.77
CA VAL A 57 4.49 -11.75 0.12
C VAL A 57 5.24 -13.06 -0.14
N SER A 58 6.46 -12.99 -0.70
CA SER A 58 7.29 -14.17 -0.93
C SER A 58 7.63 -14.90 0.37
N TRP A 59 7.90 -14.17 1.45
CA TRP A 59 8.17 -14.76 2.75
C TRP A 59 6.93 -15.43 3.36
N ALA A 60 5.77 -14.77 3.30
CA ALA A 60 4.50 -15.35 3.78
C ALA A 60 4.16 -16.67 3.06
N ILE A 61 4.36 -16.72 1.74
CA ILE A 61 4.17 -17.95 0.95
C ILE A 61 5.20 -19.01 1.36
N SER A 62 6.48 -18.63 1.52
CA SER A 62 7.55 -19.58 1.86
C SER A 62 7.44 -20.13 3.28
N ALA A 63 6.88 -19.36 4.21
CA ALA A 63 6.69 -19.75 5.61
C ALA A 63 5.54 -20.76 5.83
N GLY A 64 4.85 -21.19 4.77
CA GLY A 64 3.70 -22.09 4.88
C GLY A 64 2.46 -21.44 5.49
N ALA A 65 2.43 -20.10 5.58
CA ALA A 65 1.24 -19.34 5.94
C ALA A 65 0.19 -19.34 4.82
N MET A 66 0.50 -19.95 3.66
CA MET A 66 -0.38 -20.18 2.54
C MET A 66 0.04 -21.41 1.72
#